data_AF-A0A820LTX7-F1
#
_entry.id   AF-A0A820LTX7-F1
#
_cell.length_a   1.000
_cell.length_b   1.000
_cell.length_c   1.000
_cell.angle_alpha   90.00
_cell.angle_beta   90.00
_cell.angle_gamma   90.00
#
_symmetry.space_group_name_H-M   'P 1'
#
loop_
_entity.id
_entity.type
_entity.pdbx_description
1 polymer ?
#
loop_
_entity_poly.entity_id
_entity_poly.type
_entity_poly.pdbx_seq_one_letter_code
_entity_poly.pdbx_strand_id
1 'polypeptide(L)'
;MSVSRTLSLTSKHQLWILSQFSRLASTNAWWSNVEMGPPDAILGVTEAFKRDTNPKKINLGVGAYRTDEGKPFVLESVKKAEQLITTESLDKEYAPISGVAEFCQASAKLAFGDNSRVIKDQLFATVQGISGTGSLRIGAAFLEKFFPGNKIIYLPNPSWGNHTPIMKHAGLDVKSYRYYDPKTCGFDFNGAKEDIEKIPENSIILFHACAHNPTGVDPRPEQWKELSSIVKRRKLLVYMDMAYQGFASGNIDDDAFAVRKFIEDKHNLMLAQSYAKNMGLYGERVGAFTVVCQDKDEVERVMSQIKILIRPMYSNPPIHGARIAAKILNQQDLRSVWLKEVKQMADRIITMRQQLVDNLKKNGSKKNWQHITDQIGMFCFTGLNQQQSERLIKDFSVYLTKDGRISMAGVTSKNNAYLANAIHEMNLYRLVRPSSFLLSIIRYNHRTIPYPDITHPEQTIHIPETHEEKLALPLERPRFIDEYSLIGPPYGRVYEKIPFKYRVEKGRAYLYCACGWAHTQPFCDGMCKSVWGNHDVRRNPKFRPIKYVAEETKDVWWCNCKQAKKRPFCDGTHKADFVQKQQAVKN
;
A
#
# COMPACT_ATOMS: atom_id res chain seq x y z
N MET A 1 13.56 70.58 -20.81
CA MET A 1 14.33 70.17 -22.00
C MET A 1 15.27 69.05 -21.57
N SER A 2 14.96 67.77 -21.77
CA SER A 2 15.09 66.99 -23.03
C SER A 2 16.53 66.53 -23.33
N VAL A 3 16.77 65.21 -23.14
CA VAL A 3 17.52 64.28 -24.05
C VAL A 3 19.08 64.39 -24.00
N SER A 4 19.94 63.36 -24.02
CA SER A 4 19.84 61.92 -24.33
C SER A 4 20.97 61.07 -23.73
N ARG A 5 20.76 59.76 -23.83
CA ARG A 5 21.57 58.56 -23.53
C ARG A 5 22.97 58.54 -24.18
N THR A 6 23.94 57.89 -23.51
CA THR A 6 24.47 56.53 -23.87
C THR A 6 25.58 56.11 -22.91
N LEU A 7 25.36 55.04 -22.13
CA LEU A 7 26.41 54.28 -21.44
C LEU A 7 26.23 52.81 -21.81
N SER A 8 27.16 52.30 -22.61
CA SER A 8 27.19 50.94 -23.15
C SER A 8 28.38 50.18 -22.58
N LEU A 9 28.08 49.21 -21.72
CA LEU A 9 28.67 47.87 -21.66
C LEU A 9 30.20 47.74 -21.55
N THR A 10 30.70 47.85 -20.31
CA THR A 10 31.87 47.07 -19.85
C THR A 10 31.60 46.51 -18.46
N SER A 11 31.45 45.18 -18.35
CA SER A 11 31.81 44.34 -17.17
C SER A 11 31.10 42.97 -17.09
N LYS A 12 30.48 42.47 -18.18
CA LYS A 12 29.93 41.09 -18.24
C LYS A 12 30.97 39.94 -18.14
N HIS A 13 32.26 40.23 -17.93
CA HIS A 13 33.30 39.20 -17.82
C HIS A 13 33.99 39.09 -16.45
N GLN A 14 33.85 40.07 -15.56
CA GLN A 14 34.46 39.99 -14.22
C GLN A 14 33.48 39.49 -13.13
N LEU A 15 32.16 39.63 -13.33
CA LEU A 15 31.15 39.08 -12.41
C LEU A 15 30.84 37.59 -12.62
N TRP A 16 31.24 37.00 -13.76
CA TRP A 16 31.04 35.58 -14.02
C TRP A 16 32.13 34.69 -13.39
N ILE A 17 33.36 35.20 -13.29
CA ILE A 17 34.49 34.45 -12.72
C ILE A 17 34.37 34.35 -11.19
N LEU A 18 33.80 35.35 -10.51
CA LEU A 18 33.56 35.27 -9.06
C LEU A 18 32.35 34.41 -8.66
N SER A 19 31.42 34.12 -9.58
CA SER A 19 30.28 33.21 -9.29
C SER A 19 30.56 31.73 -9.59
N GLN A 20 31.66 31.43 -10.28
CA GLN A 20 32.13 30.07 -10.55
C GLN A 20 33.05 29.52 -9.44
N PHE A 21 33.65 30.40 -8.62
CA PHE A 21 34.51 30.00 -7.49
C PHE A 21 33.81 29.96 -6.11
N SER A 22 32.51 30.24 -6.04
CA SER A 22 31.73 30.08 -4.79
C SER A 22 31.04 28.71 -4.63
N ARG A 23 31.33 27.72 -5.49
CA ARG A 23 30.81 26.34 -5.35
C ARG A 23 31.84 25.30 -4.90
N LEU A 24 33.03 25.73 -4.49
CA LEU A 24 34.08 24.84 -3.99
C LEU A 24 34.38 25.02 -2.49
N ALA A 25 33.47 25.65 -1.75
CA ALA A 25 33.55 25.73 -0.30
C ALA A 25 32.21 25.32 0.34
N SER A 26 32.29 24.28 1.17
CA SER A 26 31.23 23.67 2.02
C SER A 26 30.27 22.73 1.25
N THR A 27 30.13 21.44 1.57
CA THR A 27 30.50 20.70 2.78
C THR A 27 30.68 19.20 2.47
N ASN A 28 31.55 18.52 3.24
CA ASN A 28 31.35 17.12 3.64
C ASN A 28 30.01 17.03 4.37
N ALA A 29 28.89 17.14 3.64
CA ALA A 29 27.58 16.99 4.22
C ALA A 29 27.43 15.52 4.57
N TRP A 30 27.43 15.22 5.87
CA TRP A 30 27.23 13.88 6.44
C TRP A 30 26.04 13.12 5.83
N TRP A 31 25.08 13.85 5.24
CA TRP A 31 23.82 13.34 4.71
C TRP A 31 23.68 13.45 3.19
N SER A 32 24.75 13.78 2.43
CA SER A 32 24.66 14.02 0.98
C SER A 32 24.14 12.83 0.16
N ASN A 33 24.29 11.61 0.70
CA ASN A 33 23.88 10.36 0.07
C ASN A 33 22.57 9.79 0.65
N VAL A 34 21.90 10.50 1.56
CA VAL A 34 20.59 10.06 2.08
C VAL A 34 19.57 10.21 0.97
N GLU A 35 19.08 9.09 0.45
CA GLU A 35 18.07 9.07 -0.61
C GLU A 35 16.71 9.52 -0.07
N MET A 36 15.94 10.22 -0.92
CA MET A 36 14.55 10.56 -0.61
C MET A 36 13.74 9.27 -0.55
N GLY A 37 13.15 8.99 0.62
CA GLY A 37 12.27 7.84 0.80
C GLY A 37 11.05 7.89 -0.12
N PRO A 38 10.46 6.72 -0.46
CA PRO A 38 9.24 6.68 -1.26
C PRO A 38 8.08 7.36 -0.50
N PRO A 39 7.19 8.09 -1.19
CA PRO A 39 6.02 8.68 -0.56
C PRO A 39 5.07 7.59 -0.03
N ASP A 40 4.51 7.80 1.16
CA ASP A 40 3.52 6.88 1.72
C ASP A 40 2.26 6.84 0.84
N ALA A 41 1.86 5.62 0.46
CA ALA A 41 0.78 5.39 -0.50
C ALA A 41 -0.59 5.90 -0.01
N ILE A 42 -0.78 6.10 1.30
CA ILE A 42 -2.02 6.62 1.90
C ILE A 42 -1.92 8.14 2.08
N LEU A 43 -0.76 8.66 2.53
CA LEU A 43 -0.57 10.10 2.72
C LEU A 43 -0.72 10.86 1.40
N GLY A 44 -0.15 10.32 0.31
CA GLY A 44 -0.26 10.95 -1.02
C GLY A 44 -1.71 11.10 -1.50
N VAL A 45 -2.62 10.19 -1.12
CA VAL A 45 -4.06 10.27 -1.44
C VAL A 45 -4.70 11.48 -0.74
N THR A 46 -4.37 11.71 0.53
CA THR A 46 -4.92 12.83 1.31
C THR A 46 -4.39 14.18 0.82
N GLU A 47 -3.12 14.25 0.44
CA GLU A 47 -2.54 15.48 -0.13
C GLU A 47 -3.13 15.83 -1.50
N ALA A 48 -3.38 14.84 -2.34
CA ALA A 48 -4.06 15.05 -3.62
C ALA A 48 -5.51 15.54 -3.40
N PHE A 49 -6.25 14.91 -2.48
CA PHE A 49 -7.58 15.36 -2.08
C PHE A 49 -7.61 16.80 -1.57
N LYS A 50 -6.62 17.22 -0.77
CA LYS A 50 -6.54 18.59 -0.24
C LYS A 50 -6.34 19.63 -1.34
N ARG A 51 -5.57 19.31 -2.39
CA ARG A 51 -5.28 20.19 -3.54
C ARG A 51 -6.43 20.32 -4.53
N ASP A 52 -7.34 19.35 -4.57
CA ASP A 52 -8.49 19.36 -5.47
C ASP A 52 -9.51 20.43 -5.06
N THR A 53 -10.00 21.22 -6.00
CA THR A 53 -11.01 22.27 -5.77
C THR A 53 -12.43 21.82 -6.13
N ASN A 54 -12.61 20.62 -6.67
CA ASN A 54 -13.93 20.09 -7.02
C ASN A 54 -14.81 19.98 -5.76
N PRO A 55 -15.99 20.63 -5.72
CA PRO A 55 -16.88 20.58 -4.54
C PRO A 55 -17.47 19.19 -4.28
N LYS A 56 -17.42 18.27 -5.25
CA LYS A 56 -17.90 16.89 -5.12
C LYS A 56 -16.81 15.89 -4.73
N LYS A 57 -15.58 16.36 -4.46
CA LYS A 57 -14.46 15.47 -4.10
C LYS A 57 -14.76 14.63 -2.86
N ILE A 58 -14.35 13.36 -2.86
CA ILE A 58 -14.53 12.44 -1.74
C ILE A 58 -13.17 11.90 -1.29
N ASN A 59 -12.89 11.91 0.01
CA ASN A 59 -11.72 11.25 0.58
C ASN A 59 -12.09 9.88 1.14
N LEU A 60 -11.69 8.81 0.44
CA LEU A 60 -11.83 7.42 0.86
C LEU A 60 -10.46 6.78 1.20
N GLY A 61 -9.39 7.57 1.26
CA GLY A 61 -8.05 7.10 1.64
C GLY A 61 -7.83 7.06 3.15
N VAL A 62 -8.48 7.96 3.90
CA VAL A 62 -8.23 8.19 5.33
C VAL A 62 -8.73 7.04 6.21
N GLY A 63 -7.84 6.50 7.04
CA GLY A 63 -8.13 5.42 8.00
C GLY A 63 -8.60 5.90 9.37
N ALA A 64 -9.53 6.85 9.41
CA ALA A 64 -10.11 7.37 10.64
C ALA A 64 -11.61 7.65 10.47
N TYR A 65 -12.40 7.33 11.49
CA TYR A 65 -13.84 7.53 11.51
C TYR A 65 -14.22 9.00 11.32
N ARG A 66 -15.36 9.25 10.65
CA ARG A 66 -15.93 10.57 10.42
C ARG A 66 -17.44 10.55 10.67
N THR A 67 -17.98 11.71 11.03
CA THR A 67 -19.43 11.93 11.07
C THR A 67 -20.04 11.88 9.67
N ASP A 68 -21.37 11.92 9.56
CA ASP A 68 -22.05 11.96 8.25
C ASP A 68 -21.81 13.28 7.50
N GLU A 69 -21.32 14.31 8.19
CA GLU A 69 -20.83 15.57 7.60
C GLU A 69 -19.35 15.49 7.16
N GLY A 70 -18.71 14.34 7.32
CA GLY A 70 -17.30 14.13 6.97
C GLY A 70 -16.30 14.76 7.95
N LYS A 71 -16.73 15.14 9.16
CA LYS A 71 -15.88 15.76 10.19
C LYS A 71 -15.25 14.72 11.13
N PRO A 72 -14.09 15.00 11.75
CA PRO A 72 -13.59 14.21 12.87
C PRO A 72 -14.65 14.07 13.98
N PHE A 73 -14.71 12.91 14.63
CA PHE A 73 -15.67 12.61 15.68
C PHE A 73 -14.92 12.30 16.98
N VAL A 74 -15.21 13.06 18.03
CA VAL A 74 -14.69 12.83 19.39
C VAL A 74 -15.83 12.30 20.23
N LEU A 75 -15.64 11.11 20.79
CA LEU A 75 -16.64 10.41 21.59
C LEU A 75 -16.94 11.20 22.88
N GLU A 76 -18.19 11.18 23.29
CA GLU A 76 -18.67 11.78 24.52
C GLU A 76 -18.09 11.09 25.76
N SER A 77 -17.93 9.76 25.72
CA SER A 77 -17.19 9.02 26.77
C SER A 77 -15.75 9.53 26.94
N VAL A 78 -15.09 9.89 25.84
CA VAL A 78 -13.75 10.49 25.86
C VAL A 78 -13.75 11.90 26.43
N LYS A 79 -14.66 12.77 25.97
CA LYS A 79 -14.76 14.14 26.50
C LYS A 79 -15.05 14.14 28.00
N LYS A 80 -15.96 13.29 28.47
CA LYS A 80 -16.28 13.15 29.90
C LYS A 80 -15.07 12.65 30.70
N ALA A 81 -14.37 11.62 30.21
CA ALA A 81 -13.16 11.14 30.86
C ALA A 81 -12.06 12.21 30.91
N GLU A 82 -11.90 13.00 29.85
CA GLU A 82 -10.93 14.11 29.79
C GLU A 82 -11.30 15.25 30.75
N GLN A 83 -12.58 15.60 30.88
CA GLN A 83 -13.06 16.54 31.89
C GLN A 83 -12.75 16.04 33.31
N LEU A 84 -13.02 14.77 33.62
CA LEU A 84 -12.69 14.18 34.92
C LEU A 84 -11.19 14.27 35.24
N ILE A 85 -10.32 13.94 34.28
CA ILE A 85 -8.86 14.06 34.45
C ILE A 85 -8.45 15.50 34.73
N THR A 86 -9.09 16.46 34.05
CA THR A 86 -8.81 17.88 34.23
C THR A 86 -9.26 18.37 35.62
N THR A 87 -10.45 17.97 36.06
CA THR A 87 -10.99 18.29 37.39
C THR A 87 -10.16 17.69 38.52
N GLU A 88 -9.71 16.44 38.36
CA GLU A 88 -8.86 15.77 39.35
C GLU A 88 -7.45 16.38 39.46
N SER A 89 -7.05 17.27 38.53
CA SER A 89 -5.78 17.97 38.55
C SER A 89 -4.57 17.04 38.72
N LEU A 90 -4.60 15.88 38.06
CA LEU A 90 -3.56 14.87 38.15
C LEU A 90 -2.21 15.41 37.65
N ASP A 91 -1.12 14.94 38.26
CA ASP A 91 0.25 15.29 37.89
C ASP A 91 0.60 14.91 36.44
N LYS A 92 1.77 15.37 35.98
CA LYS A 92 2.34 15.00 34.67
C LYS A 92 3.69 14.28 34.83
N GLU A 93 3.84 13.52 35.92
CA GLU A 93 5.06 12.75 36.17
C GLU A 93 5.24 11.62 35.15
N TYR A 94 6.47 11.12 35.05
CA TYR A 94 6.77 9.98 34.18
C TYR A 94 5.93 8.76 34.58
N ALA A 95 5.35 8.08 33.59
CA ALA A 95 4.78 6.76 33.79
C ALA A 95 5.87 5.74 34.17
N PRO A 96 5.51 4.64 34.83
CA PRO A 96 6.33 3.43 34.80
C PRO A 96 6.66 3.03 33.36
N ILE A 97 7.78 2.33 33.14
CA ILE A 97 8.18 1.85 31.80
C ILE A 97 7.09 1.00 31.15
N SER A 98 6.36 0.22 31.97
CA SER A 98 5.22 -0.59 31.53
C SER A 98 3.96 0.24 31.22
N GLY A 99 3.92 1.53 31.57
CA GLY A 99 2.77 2.41 31.42
C GLY A 99 1.84 2.44 32.63
N VAL A 100 0.66 3.03 32.42
CA VAL A 100 -0.40 3.15 33.45
C VAL A 100 -0.97 1.77 33.78
N ALA A 101 -0.87 1.33 35.03
CA ALA A 101 -1.16 -0.04 35.44
C ALA A 101 -2.64 -0.41 35.24
N GLU A 102 -3.55 0.50 35.60
CA GLU A 102 -4.99 0.34 35.47
C GLU A 102 -5.41 0.21 34.00
N PHE A 103 -4.75 0.95 33.11
CA PHE A 103 -4.95 0.84 31.67
C PHE A 103 -4.48 -0.52 31.14
N CYS A 104 -3.30 -0.98 31.55
CA CYS A 104 -2.74 -2.26 31.11
C CYS A 104 -3.63 -3.44 31.53
N GLN A 105 -4.10 -3.43 32.78
CA GLN A 105 -5.03 -4.45 33.29
C GLN A 105 -6.37 -4.41 32.56
N ALA A 106 -6.95 -3.22 32.37
CA ALA A 106 -8.22 -3.05 31.67
C ALA A 106 -8.13 -3.46 30.19
N SER A 107 -6.99 -3.24 29.55
CA SER A 107 -6.75 -3.65 28.15
C SER A 107 -6.75 -5.16 27.99
N ALA A 108 -6.04 -5.87 28.88
CA ALA A 108 -6.04 -7.33 28.90
C ALA A 108 -7.44 -7.89 29.15
N LYS A 109 -8.16 -7.35 30.14
CA LYS A 109 -9.54 -7.76 30.46
C LYS A 109 -10.48 -7.56 29.26
N LEU A 110 -10.38 -6.43 28.56
CA LEU A 110 -11.20 -6.17 27.37
C LEU A 110 -10.99 -7.22 26.27
N ALA A 111 -9.74 -7.61 26.01
CA ALA A 111 -9.43 -8.62 24.99
C ALA A 111 -9.88 -10.02 25.40
N PHE A 112 -9.48 -10.48 26.58
CA PHE A 112 -9.64 -11.88 26.98
C PHE A 112 -10.98 -12.18 27.65
N GLY A 113 -11.67 -11.16 28.17
CA GLY A 113 -12.89 -11.30 28.95
C GLY A 113 -12.61 -11.67 30.42
N ASP A 114 -13.45 -11.19 31.33
CA ASP A 114 -13.25 -11.32 32.78
C ASP A 114 -13.21 -12.77 33.28
N ASN A 115 -13.88 -13.67 32.56
CA ASN A 115 -13.95 -15.09 32.91
C ASN A 115 -12.77 -15.92 32.42
N SER A 116 -11.87 -15.35 31.61
CA SER A 116 -10.71 -16.06 31.07
C SER A 116 -9.74 -16.47 32.18
N ARG A 117 -9.21 -17.69 32.06
CA ARG A 117 -8.14 -18.19 32.93
C ARG A 117 -6.93 -17.26 32.94
N VAL A 118 -6.58 -16.68 31.79
CA VAL A 118 -5.46 -15.73 31.67
C VAL A 118 -5.64 -14.55 32.64
N ILE A 119 -6.87 -14.05 32.79
CA ILE A 119 -7.19 -12.95 33.70
C ILE A 119 -7.21 -13.42 35.16
N LYS A 120 -7.94 -14.51 35.46
CA LYS A 120 -8.11 -15.01 36.84
C LYS A 120 -6.80 -15.44 37.48
N ASP A 121 -5.94 -16.10 36.71
CA ASP A 121 -4.66 -16.63 37.17
C ASP A 121 -3.51 -15.61 37.01
N GLN A 122 -3.78 -14.43 36.41
CA GLN A 122 -2.81 -13.37 36.11
C GLN A 122 -1.64 -13.82 35.21
N LEU A 123 -1.95 -14.58 34.17
CA LEU A 123 -0.98 -15.18 33.25
C LEU A 123 -0.67 -14.29 32.04
N PHE A 124 -0.53 -12.98 32.26
CA PHE A 124 -0.28 -12.02 31.19
C PHE A 124 0.73 -10.94 31.60
N ALA A 125 1.67 -10.67 30.70
CA ALA A 125 2.54 -9.50 30.79
C ALA A 125 2.04 -8.43 29.81
N THR A 126 1.30 -7.44 30.31
CA THR A 126 0.79 -6.32 29.50
C THR A 126 1.53 -5.03 29.78
N VAL A 127 2.03 -4.40 28.73
CA VAL A 127 2.61 -3.05 28.75
C VAL A 127 1.82 -2.12 27.84
N GLN A 128 1.82 -0.84 28.15
CA GLN A 128 1.29 0.18 27.27
C GLN A 128 2.24 0.41 26.09
N GLY A 129 1.69 0.33 24.88
CA GLY A 129 2.36 0.65 23.62
C GLY A 129 1.92 2.02 23.07
N ILE A 130 2.75 2.60 22.20
CA ILE A 130 2.41 3.82 21.44
C ILE A 130 1.43 3.45 20.32
N SER A 131 0.17 3.22 20.71
CA SER A 131 -0.89 2.65 19.88
C SER A 131 -0.55 1.25 19.36
N GLY A 132 -1.34 0.71 18.43
CA GLY A 132 -1.09 -0.61 17.84
C GLY A 132 0.26 -0.70 17.13
N THR A 133 0.71 0.38 16.48
CA THR A 133 2.02 0.45 15.83
C THR A 133 3.17 0.27 16.83
N GLY A 134 3.12 0.99 17.96
CA GLY A 134 4.10 0.85 19.02
C GLY A 134 4.03 -0.54 19.66
N SER A 135 2.83 -1.06 19.90
CA SER A 135 2.63 -2.42 20.42
C SER A 135 3.23 -3.50 19.50
N LEU A 136 3.02 -3.37 18.18
CA LEU A 136 3.63 -4.23 17.16
C LEU A 136 5.16 -4.14 17.18
N ARG A 137 5.70 -2.93 17.32
CA ARG A 137 7.15 -2.71 17.37
C ARG A 137 7.80 -3.34 18.60
N ILE A 138 7.14 -3.26 19.76
CA ILE A 138 7.60 -3.91 21.01
C ILE A 138 7.60 -5.43 20.83
N GLY A 139 6.48 -6.01 20.36
CA GLY A 139 6.39 -7.45 20.15
C GLY A 139 7.37 -7.96 19.09
N ALA A 140 7.61 -7.20 18.02
CA ALA A 140 8.61 -7.55 17.02
C ALA A 140 10.04 -7.56 17.60
N ALA A 141 10.41 -6.58 18.45
CA ALA A 141 11.69 -6.59 19.15
C ALA A 141 11.80 -7.77 20.14
N PHE A 142 10.70 -8.08 20.84
CA PHE A 142 10.67 -9.21 21.77
C PHE A 142 10.86 -10.54 21.05
N LEU A 143 10.17 -10.73 19.92
CA LEU A 143 10.31 -11.89 19.05
C LEU A 143 11.73 -12.01 18.50
N GLU A 144 12.29 -10.93 17.96
CA GLU A 144 13.65 -10.97 17.43
C GLU A 144 14.65 -11.33 18.52
N LYS A 145 14.51 -10.79 19.72
CA LYS A 145 15.48 -11.03 20.78
C LYS A 145 15.36 -12.41 21.42
N PHE A 146 14.13 -12.88 21.66
CA PHE A 146 13.87 -14.00 22.57
C PHE A 146 13.14 -15.20 21.95
N PHE A 147 12.53 -15.08 20.76
CA PHE A 147 11.84 -16.22 20.18
C PHE A 147 12.85 -17.33 19.83
N PRO A 148 12.70 -18.54 20.40
CA PRO A 148 13.68 -19.61 20.22
C PRO A 148 13.48 -20.37 18.90
N GLY A 149 12.33 -20.18 18.25
CA GLY A 149 11.98 -20.84 17.00
C GLY A 149 12.47 -20.10 15.77
N ASN A 150 11.83 -20.38 14.65
CA ASN A 150 12.11 -19.73 13.38
C ASN A 150 11.60 -18.29 13.38
N LYS A 151 12.51 -17.31 13.33
CA LYS A 151 12.21 -15.86 13.34
C LYS A 151 11.65 -15.32 12.01
N ILE A 152 10.88 -16.16 11.31
CA ILE A 152 10.08 -15.79 10.14
C ILE A 152 8.65 -15.60 10.61
N ILE A 153 8.11 -14.40 10.39
CA ILE A 153 6.70 -14.08 10.60
C ILE A 153 5.92 -14.17 9.30
N TYR A 154 4.79 -14.89 9.34
CA TYR A 154 3.89 -15.06 8.22
C TYR A 154 2.70 -14.10 8.36
N LEU A 155 2.54 -13.21 7.37
CA LEU A 155 1.47 -12.22 7.31
C LEU A 155 0.39 -12.64 6.31
N PRO A 156 -0.88 -12.23 6.48
CA PRO A 156 -1.88 -12.43 5.44
C PRO A 156 -1.50 -11.68 4.16
N ASN A 157 -1.87 -12.22 2.99
CA ASN A 157 -1.71 -11.52 1.72
C ASN A 157 -3.07 -11.09 1.13
N PRO A 158 -3.36 -9.77 1.05
CA PRO A 158 -2.56 -8.64 1.54
C PRO A 158 -2.69 -8.47 3.08
N SER A 159 -1.95 -7.53 3.65
CA SER A 159 -2.06 -7.09 5.05
C SER A 159 -1.86 -5.58 5.15
N TRP A 160 -1.92 -5.01 6.37
CA TRP A 160 -1.64 -3.59 6.58
C TRP A 160 -0.21 -3.27 6.14
N GLY A 161 -0.07 -2.25 5.28
CA GLY A 161 1.20 -1.94 4.61
C GLY A 161 2.39 -1.67 5.53
N ASN A 162 2.16 -1.37 6.81
CA ASN A 162 3.22 -1.13 7.77
C ASN A 162 3.65 -2.39 8.57
N HIS A 163 2.96 -3.53 8.44
CA HIS A 163 3.41 -4.78 9.09
C HIS A 163 4.80 -5.18 8.62
N THR A 164 5.02 -5.31 7.30
CA THR A 164 6.33 -5.69 6.75
C THR A 164 7.46 -4.74 7.18
N PRO A 165 7.33 -3.40 7.06
CA PRO A 165 8.33 -2.47 7.58
C PRO A 165 8.63 -2.64 9.08
N ILE A 166 7.61 -2.77 9.94
CA ILE A 166 7.81 -2.94 11.39
C ILE A 166 8.61 -4.21 11.69
N MET A 167 8.20 -5.33 11.10
CA MET A 167 8.83 -6.63 11.35
C MET A 167 10.27 -6.67 10.83
N LYS A 168 10.50 -6.20 9.60
CA LYS A 168 11.86 -6.14 9.01
C LYS A 168 12.78 -5.18 9.76
N HIS A 169 12.28 -4.01 10.17
CA HIS A 169 13.08 -3.05 10.95
C HIS A 169 13.42 -3.60 12.34
N ALA A 170 12.60 -4.50 12.89
CA ALA A 170 12.93 -5.18 14.13
C ALA A 170 13.93 -6.34 13.95
N GLY A 171 14.27 -6.73 12.71
CA GLY A 171 15.20 -7.83 12.40
C GLY A 171 14.52 -9.17 12.10
N LEU A 172 13.20 -9.21 11.92
CA LEU A 172 12.47 -10.42 11.55
C LEU A 172 12.38 -10.60 10.03
N ASP A 173 12.45 -11.85 9.58
CA ASP A 173 12.10 -12.21 8.21
C ASP A 173 10.59 -12.27 8.03
N VAL A 174 10.12 -11.91 6.84
CA VAL A 174 8.68 -11.82 6.55
C VAL A 174 8.33 -12.69 5.34
N LYS A 175 7.36 -13.60 5.55
CA LYS A 175 6.68 -14.35 4.50
C LYS A 175 5.19 -14.10 4.57
N SER A 176 4.42 -14.70 3.65
CA SER A 176 2.98 -14.53 3.59
C SER A 176 2.23 -15.84 3.41
N TYR A 177 0.96 -15.85 3.80
CA TYR A 177 -0.01 -16.90 3.47
C TYR A 177 -1.20 -16.29 2.70
N ARG A 178 -1.85 -17.07 1.84
CA ARG A 178 -3.05 -16.63 1.11
C ARG A 178 -4.15 -16.19 2.08
N TYR A 179 -4.84 -15.10 1.74
CA TYR A 179 -5.91 -14.55 2.58
C TYR A 179 -7.09 -14.05 1.74
N TYR A 180 -6.85 -13.19 0.76
CA TYR A 180 -7.93 -12.62 -0.05
C TYR A 180 -7.99 -13.28 -1.43
N ASP A 181 -9.20 -13.67 -1.86
CA ASP A 181 -9.44 -14.13 -3.23
C ASP A 181 -10.06 -12.99 -4.07
N PRO A 182 -9.32 -12.43 -5.04
CA PRO A 182 -9.84 -11.37 -5.91
C PRO A 182 -11.03 -11.79 -6.78
N LYS A 183 -11.26 -13.10 -7.00
CA LYS A 183 -12.39 -13.58 -7.80
C LYS A 183 -13.70 -13.48 -7.04
N THR A 184 -13.68 -13.86 -5.76
CA THR A 184 -14.86 -13.83 -4.89
C THR A 184 -14.96 -12.55 -4.05
N CYS A 185 -13.88 -11.77 -3.96
CA CYS A 185 -13.72 -10.65 -3.03
C CYS A 185 -13.90 -11.03 -1.56
N GLY A 186 -13.69 -12.31 -1.23
CA GLY A 186 -13.85 -12.90 0.10
C GLY A 186 -12.56 -13.53 0.62
N PHE A 187 -12.70 -14.33 1.69
CA PHE A 187 -11.59 -15.01 2.35
C PHE A 187 -11.24 -16.29 1.59
N ASP A 188 -10.01 -16.38 1.10
CA ASP A 188 -9.46 -17.60 0.49
C ASP A 188 -9.13 -18.63 1.59
N PHE A 189 -10.18 -19.21 2.18
CA PHE A 189 -10.03 -20.10 3.31
C PHE A 189 -9.24 -21.36 2.96
N ASN A 190 -9.49 -21.96 1.80
CA ASN A 190 -8.77 -23.16 1.37
C ASN A 190 -7.31 -22.85 1.10
N GLY A 191 -7.01 -21.75 0.41
CA GLY A 191 -5.63 -21.34 0.18
C GLY A 191 -4.90 -20.97 1.47
N ALA A 192 -5.57 -20.30 2.41
CA ALA A 192 -5.02 -20.00 3.73
C ALA A 192 -4.65 -21.29 4.47
N LYS A 193 -5.55 -22.28 4.52
CA LYS A 193 -5.26 -23.58 5.17
C LYS A 193 -4.08 -24.30 4.55
N GLU A 194 -4.08 -24.44 3.22
CA GLU A 194 -3.00 -25.09 2.48
C GLU A 194 -1.63 -24.44 2.75
N ASP A 195 -1.57 -23.11 2.86
CA ASP A 195 -0.34 -22.39 3.12
C ASP A 195 0.07 -22.52 4.59
N ILE A 196 -0.87 -22.38 5.53
CA ILE A 196 -0.60 -22.47 6.97
C ILE A 196 -0.13 -23.88 7.34
N GLU A 197 -0.67 -24.93 6.72
CA GLU A 197 -0.19 -26.31 6.92
C GLU A 197 1.27 -26.52 6.48
N LYS A 198 1.76 -25.70 5.54
CA LYS A 198 3.15 -25.76 5.05
C LYS A 198 4.10 -24.86 5.83
N ILE A 199 3.60 -24.00 6.72
CA ILE A 199 4.46 -23.18 7.58
C ILE A 199 5.32 -24.12 8.45
N PRO A 200 6.66 -23.95 8.48
CA PRO A 200 7.53 -24.75 9.34
C PRO A 200 7.09 -24.65 10.80
N GLU A 201 7.15 -25.77 11.54
CA GLU A 201 6.85 -25.76 12.96
C GLU A 201 7.71 -24.74 13.72
N ASN A 202 7.21 -24.20 14.82
CA ASN A 202 7.88 -23.17 15.63
C ASN A 202 8.19 -21.89 14.84
N SER A 203 7.39 -21.56 13.83
CA SER A 203 7.38 -20.25 13.17
C SER A 203 6.31 -19.32 13.77
N ILE A 204 6.29 -18.05 13.37
CA ILE A 204 5.36 -17.04 13.90
C ILE A 204 4.29 -16.75 12.85
N ILE A 205 3.03 -16.71 13.24
CA ILE A 205 1.92 -16.31 12.35
C ILE A 205 1.21 -15.09 12.92
N LEU A 206 1.00 -14.07 12.06
CA LEU A 206 0.25 -12.89 12.43
C LEU A 206 -1.20 -13.00 11.93
N PHE A 207 -2.16 -12.79 12.82
CA PHE A 207 -3.57 -12.64 12.45
C PHE A 207 -4.08 -11.24 12.77
N HIS A 208 -5.04 -10.77 11.98
CA HIS A 208 -5.90 -9.65 12.39
C HIS A 208 -7.05 -10.25 13.19
N ALA A 209 -7.29 -9.76 14.41
CA ALA A 209 -8.32 -10.32 15.28
C ALA A 209 -9.74 -10.18 14.69
N CYS A 210 -10.00 -9.05 14.03
CA CYS A 210 -11.22 -8.71 13.29
C CYS A 210 -10.96 -7.47 12.41
N ALA A 211 -11.92 -7.17 11.52
CA ALA A 211 -11.87 -6.10 10.53
C ALA A 211 -10.53 -6.03 9.80
N HIS A 212 -10.21 -7.09 9.07
CA HIS A 212 -8.95 -7.22 8.35
C HIS A 212 -8.64 -5.95 7.53
N ASN A 213 -7.42 -5.42 7.71
CA ASN A 213 -6.94 -4.26 6.97
C ASN A 213 -5.93 -4.77 5.94
N PRO A 214 -6.19 -4.62 4.63
CA PRO A 214 -7.10 -3.62 4.05
C PRO A 214 -8.45 -4.11 3.52
N THR A 215 -8.73 -5.42 3.57
CA THR A 215 -9.81 -6.00 2.76
C THR A 215 -11.21 -5.85 3.35
N GLY A 216 -11.32 -5.74 4.68
CA GLY A 216 -12.57 -5.84 5.43
C GLY A 216 -13.13 -7.27 5.50
N VAL A 217 -12.39 -8.28 5.04
CA VAL A 217 -12.84 -9.67 5.01
C VAL A 217 -12.33 -10.39 6.24
N ASP A 218 -13.21 -11.00 7.04
CA ASP A 218 -12.83 -11.80 8.20
C ASP A 218 -13.21 -13.28 8.04
N PRO A 219 -12.45 -14.23 8.62
CA PRO A 219 -12.89 -15.61 8.74
C PRO A 219 -14.14 -15.71 9.62
N ARG A 220 -15.04 -16.61 9.25
CA ARG A 220 -16.23 -16.93 10.06
C ARG A 220 -15.85 -17.75 11.31
N PRO A 221 -16.69 -17.80 12.35
CA PRO A 221 -16.38 -18.51 13.59
C PRO A 221 -15.93 -19.96 13.41
N GLU A 222 -16.56 -20.70 12.49
CA GLU A 222 -16.17 -22.08 12.18
C GLU A 222 -14.81 -22.18 11.46
N GLN A 223 -14.48 -21.19 10.63
CA GLN A 223 -13.18 -21.11 9.97
C GLN A 223 -12.08 -20.80 10.99
N TRP A 224 -12.34 -19.91 11.95
CA TRP A 224 -11.41 -19.64 13.06
C TRP A 224 -11.13 -20.89 13.91
N LYS A 225 -12.13 -21.71 14.19
CA LYS A 225 -11.95 -22.99 14.91
C LYS A 225 -11.01 -23.94 14.16
N GLU A 226 -11.16 -24.04 12.85
CA GLU A 226 -10.29 -24.87 12.01
C GLU A 226 -8.87 -24.30 11.92
N LEU A 227 -8.73 -22.98 11.72
CA LEU A 227 -7.42 -22.31 11.74
C LEU A 227 -6.70 -22.50 13.08
N SER A 228 -7.42 -22.36 14.20
CA SER A 228 -6.88 -22.63 15.54
C SER A 228 -6.32 -24.05 15.64
N SER A 229 -7.06 -25.04 15.14
CA SER A 229 -6.64 -26.45 15.14
C SER A 229 -5.38 -26.68 14.31
N ILE A 230 -5.30 -26.07 13.11
CA ILE A 230 -4.12 -26.16 12.24
C ILE A 230 -2.91 -25.53 12.92
N VAL A 231 -3.04 -24.29 13.39
CA VAL A 231 -1.97 -23.53 14.05
C VAL A 231 -1.41 -24.29 15.26
N LYS A 232 -2.28 -24.91 16.06
CA LYS A 232 -1.89 -25.70 17.23
C LYS A 232 -1.10 -26.93 16.85
N ARG A 233 -1.60 -27.69 15.86
CA ARG A 233 -0.92 -28.89 15.32
C ARG A 233 0.44 -28.55 14.71
N ARG A 234 0.57 -27.39 14.05
CA ARG A 234 1.82 -26.87 13.49
C ARG A 234 2.73 -26.19 14.52
N LYS A 235 2.31 -26.10 15.79
CA LYS A 235 3.07 -25.45 16.88
C LYS A 235 3.54 -24.04 16.52
N LEU A 236 2.68 -23.25 15.88
CA LEU A 236 3.00 -21.87 15.51
C LEU A 236 2.75 -20.94 16.69
N LEU A 237 3.63 -19.95 16.88
CA LEU A 237 3.39 -18.86 17.81
C LEU A 237 2.43 -17.86 17.17
N VAL A 238 1.36 -17.51 17.89
CA VAL A 238 0.33 -16.62 17.37
C VAL A 238 0.59 -15.20 17.83
N TYR A 239 0.63 -14.26 16.88
CA TYR A 239 0.64 -12.84 17.16
C TYR A 239 -0.61 -12.18 16.57
N MET A 240 -1.51 -11.65 17.38
CA MET A 240 -2.72 -10.99 16.89
C MET A 240 -2.61 -9.45 16.92
N ASP A 241 -2.97 -8.79 15.82
CA ASP A 241 -3.23 -7.35 15.75
C ASP A 241 -4.74 -7.09 15.92
N MET A 242 -5.10 -6.33 16.96
CA MET A 242 -6.48 -6.05 17.37
C MET A 242 -6.71 -4.53 17.45
N ALA A 243 -6.93 -3.91 16.30
CA ALA A 243 -7.08 -2.46 16.18
C ALA A 243 -8.53 -1.94 16.15
N TYR A 244 -9.52 -2.82 16.03
CA TYR A 244 -10.92 -2.46 15.73
C TYR A 244 -11.95 -3.07 16.68
N GLN A 245 -11.55 -3.57 17.86
CA GLN A 245 -12.47 -4.22 18.79
C GLN A 245 -13.68 -3.34 19.16
N GLY A 246 -14.87 -3.87 18.92
CA GLY A 246 -16.18 -3.21 19.03
C GLY A 246 -16.53 -2.38 17.79
N PHE A 247 -15.56 -1.80 17.10
CA PHE A 247 -15.78 -0.93 15.94
C PHE A 247 -16.09 -1.73 14.65
N ALA A 248 -15.86 -3.05 14.64
CA ALA A 248 -16.16 -3.88 13.46
C ALA A 248 -17.66 -4.26 13.44
N SER A 249 -18.13 -4.99 14.46
CA SER A 249 -19.52 -5.46 14.55
C SER A 249 -20.46 -4.57 15.37
N GLY A 250 -19.91 -3.64 16.17
CA GLY A 250 -20.64 -2.94 17.22
C GLY A 250 -20.66 -3.68 18.55
N ASN A 251 -20.02 -4.85 18.65
CA ASN A 251 -19.93 -5.67 19.84
C ASN A 251 -18.46 -6.02 20.15
N ILE A 252 -18.01 -5.69 21.37
CA ILE A 252 -16.63 -5.92 21.80
C ILE A 252 -16.27 -7.40 21.98
N ASP A 253 -17.26 -8.25 22.22
CA ASP A 253 -17.08 -9.68 22.46
C ASP A 253 -17.04 -10.47 21.16
N ASP A 254 -17.91 -10.14 20.21
CA ASP A 254 -17.91 -10.72 18.86
C ASP A 254 -16.58 -10.41 18.16
N ASP A 255 -16.13 -9.15 18.26
CA ASP A 255 -14.85 -8.70 17.70
C ASP A 255 -13.63 -9.30 18.42
N ALA A 256 -13.81 -9.92 19.59
CA ALA A 256 -12.78 -10.63 20.35
C ALA A 256 -12.84 -12.15 20.17
N PHE A 257 -13.77 -12.67 19.36
CA PHE A 257 -14.00 -14.10 19.20
C PHE A 257 -12.71 -14.87 18.87
N ALA A 258 -11.94 -14.43 17.88
CA ALA A 258 -10.72 -15.10 17.46
C ALA A 258 -9.67 -15.17 18.58
N VAL A 259 -9.43 -14.06 19.27
CA VAL A 259 -8.50 -14.00 20.41
C VAL A 259 -8.93 -14.99 21.50
N ARG A 260 -10.20 -14.93 21.90
CA ARG A 260 -10.72 -15.77 22.99
C ARG A 260 -10.75 -17.24 22.62
N LYS A 261 -11.07 -17.59 21.37
CA LYS A 261 -11.01 -18.97 20.88
C LYS A 261 -9.60 -19.55 20.95
N PHE A 262 -8.59 -18.77 20.61
CA PHE A 262 -7.19 -19.20 20.69
C PHE A 262 -6.71 -19.34 22.14
N ILE A 263 -7.18 -18.50 23.06
CA ILE A 263 -6.92 -18.68 24.49
C ILE A 263 -7.59 -19.96 25.03
N GLU A 264 -8.84 -20.21 24.68
CA GLU A 264 -9.57 -21.43 25.05
C GLU A 264 -8.83 -22.69 24.56
N ASP A 265 -8.31 -22.65 23.33
CA ASP A 265 -7.53 -23.74 22.75
C ASP A 265 -6.08 -23.82 23.27
N LYS A 266 -5.72 -23.00 24.27
CA LYS A 266 -4.42 -23.00 24.96
C LYS A 266 -3.24 -22.69 24.03
N HIS A 267 -3.40 -21.74 23.11
CA HIS A 267 -2.29 -21.24 22.29
C HIS A 267 -1.35 -20.34 23.09
N ASN A 268 -0.07 -20.40 22.75
CA ASN A 268 0.88 -19.34 23.10
C ASN A 268 0.56 -18.12 22.22
N LEU A 269 0.22 -16.99 22.84
CA LEU A 269 -0.36 -15.85 22.14
C LEU A 269 0.28 -14.53 22.59
N MET A 270 0.62 -13.71 21.59
CA MET A 270 0.96 -12.31 21.73
C MET A 270 -0.16 -11.46 21.12
N LEU A 271 -0.42 -10.29 21.71
CA LEU A 271 -1.51 -9.41 21.29
C LEU A 271 -1.04 -7.95 21.22
N ALA A 272 -1.33 -7.28 20.10
CA ALA A 272 -1.19 -5.84 19.96
C ALA A 272 -2.58 -5.21 19.87
N GLN A 273 -2.94 -4.37 20.84
CA GLN A 273 -4.22 -3.64 20.88
C GLN A 273 -4.02 -2.17 20.53
N SER A 274 -4.99 -1.59 19.82
CA SER A 274 -5.03 -0.15 19.51
C SER A 274 -6.37 0.46 19.93
N TYR A 275 -6.30 1.62 20.59
CA TYR A 275 -7.48 2.41 20.97
C TYR A 275 -7.75 3.59 20.02
N ALA A 276 -7.00 3.68 18.93
CA ALA A 276 -7.11 4.77 17.98
C ALA A 276 -8.51 4.84 17.33
N LYS A 277 -9.16 3.69 17.07
CA LYS A 277 -10.42 3.63 16.32
C LYS A 277 -11.62 3.50 17.24
N ASN A 278 -11.61 2.51 18.13
CA ASN A 278 -12.74 2.24 19.02
C ASN A 278 -12.97 3.32 20.08
N MET A 279 -11.97 4.12 20.43
CA MET A 279 -12.14 5.31 21.29
C MET A 279 -11.87 6.62 20.55
N GLY A 280 -11.57 6.60 19.26
CA GLY A 280 -11.21 7.81 18.51
C GLY A 280 -9.92 8.50 18.97
N LEU A 281 -9.08 7.83 19.77
CA LEU A 281 -7.83 8.36 20.34
C LEU A 281 -6.65 8.25 19.34
N TYR A 282 -6.87 8.67 18.09
CA TYR A 282 -5.91 8.52 17.00
C TYR A 282 -4.56 9.19 17.32
N GLY A 283 -4.61 10.47 17.70
CA GLY A 283 -3.45 11.32 17.97
C GLY A 283 -2.80 11.07 19.32
N GLU A 284 -3.56 10.58 20.30
CA GLU A 284 -3.08 10.28 21.66
C GLU A 284 -2.20 9.03 21.74
N ARG A 285 -2.18 8.23 20.66
CA ARG A 285 -1.33 7.05 20.49
C ARG A 285 -1.48 6.02 21.63
N VAL A 286 -2.72 5.68 21.96
CA VAL A 286 -3.04 4.72 23.04
C VAL A 286 -3.13 3.30 22.50
N GLY A 287 -2.38 2.37 23.11
CA GLY A 287 -2.34 0.96 22.74
C GLY A 287 -1.72 0.10 23.85
N ALA A 288 -1.87 -1.22 23.73
CA ALA A 288 -1.31 -2.17 24.67
C ALA A 288 -0.63 -3.33 23.92
N PHE A 289 0.43 -3.89 24.49
CA PHE A 289 1.08 -5.09 24.03
C PHE A 289 1.04 -6.12 25.16
N THR A 290 0.57 -7.33 24.86
CA THR A 290 0.42 -8.41 25.83
C THR A 290 1.10 -9.68 25.36
N VAL A 291 1.80 -10.35 26.27
CA VAL A 291 2.26 -11.73 26.11
C VAL A 291 1.51 -12.62 27.11
N VAL A 292 0.85 -13.67 26.63
CA VAL A 292 0.25 -14.70 27.49
C VAL A 292 1.33 -15.69 27.90
N CYS A 293 1.44 -15.95 29.19
CA CYS A 293 2.49 -16.77 29.81
C CYS A 293 1.88 -18.06 30.41
N GLN A 294 2.71 -19.03 30.74
CA GLN A 294 2.31 -20.31 31.31
C GLN A 294 2.08 -20.24 32.82
N ASP A 295 2.88 -19.43 33.51
CA ASP A 295 2.85 -19.22 34.95
C ASP A 295 3.27 -17.78 35.32
N LYS A 296 3.18 -17.45 36.61
CA LYS A 296 3.49 -16.11 37.13
C LYS A 296 4.98 -15.76 37.09
N ASP A 297 5.85 -16.75 37.20
CA ASP A 297 7.31 -16.56 37.16
C ASP A 297 7.74 -16.19 35.72
N GLU A 298 7.15 -16.83 34.70
CA GLU A 298 7.32 -16.41 33.32
C GLU A 298 6.77 -14.99 33.06
N VAL A 299 5.63 -14.60 33.66
CA VAL A 299 5.11 -13.22 33.56
C VAL A 299 6.13 -12.21 34.05
N GLU A 300 6.75 -12.45 35.21
CA GLU A 300 7.75 -11.55 35.79
C GLU A 300 9.00 -11.43 34.90
N ARG A 301 9.53 -12.56 34.42
CA ARG A 301 10.67 -12.56 33.49
C ARG A 301 10.35 -11.82 32.20
N VAL A 302 9.23 -12.13 31.56
CA VAL A 302 8.81 -11.50 30.30
C VAL A 302 8.61 -9.99 30.49
N MET A 303 7.91 -9.58 31.56
CA MET A 303 7.72 -8.17 31.90
C MET A 303 9.04 -7.43 32.09
N SER A 304 10.02 -8.04 32.78
CA SER A 304 11.34 -7.42 32.98
C SER A 304 12.07 -7.16 31.66
N GLN A 305 12.06 -8.13 30.74
CA GLN A 305 12.73 -8.02 29.44
C GLN A 305 12.04 -7.02 28.53
N ILE A 306 10.71 -6.99 28.53
CA ILE A 306 9.95 -5.99 27.75
C ILE A 306 10.28 -4.57 28.24
N LYS A 307 10.39 -4.34 29.55
CA LYS A 307 10.81 -3.04 30.10
C LYS A 307 12.22 -2.65 29.62
N ILE A 308 13.16 -3.59 29.59
CA ILE A 308 14.51 -3.37 29.07
C ILE A 308 14.48 -2.99 27.58
N LEU A 309 13.63 -3.65 26.78
CA LEU A 309 13.46 -3.31 25.36
C LEU A 309 12.84 -1.91 25.17
N ILE A 310 11.87 -1.54 25.99
CA ILE A 310 11.16 -0.25 25.89
C ILE A 310 12.04 0.92 26.29
N ARG A 311 12.84 0.78 27.35
CA ARG A 311 13.67 1.85 27.91
C ARG A 311 14.50 2.62 26.85
N PRO A 312 15.25 1.98 25.94
CA PRO A 312 15.99 2.67 24.88
C PRO A 312 15.13 3.05 23.66
N MET A 313 13.92 2.52 23.51
CA MET A 313 13.03 2.91 22.41
C MET A 313 12.37 4.27 22.66
N TYR A 314 11.84 4.47 23.87
CA TYR A 314 11.13 5.71 24.22
C TYR A 314 11.03 5.95 25.74
N SER A 315 11.84 5.26 26.57
CA SER A 315 11.83 5.33 28.04
C SER A 315 10.53 4.85 28.70
N ASN A 316 9.44 5.60 28.59
CA ASN A 316 8.13 5.30 29.13
C ASN A 316 7.02 5.92 28.24
N PRO A 317 5.80 5.34 28.21
CA PRO A 317 4.76 5.76 27.27
C PRO A 317 3.96 6.99 27.78
N PRO A 318 3.25 7.71 26.89
CA PRO A 318 2.49 8.91 27.25
C PRO A 318 1.27 8.61 28.14
N ILE A 319 1.02 9.43 29.15
CA ILE A 319 -0.01 9.16 30.18
C ILE A 319 -1.43 9.60 29.83
N HIS A 320 -1.62 10.68 29.06
CA HIS A 320 -2.92 11.35 28.93
C HIS A 320 -4.01 10.45 28.35
N GLY A 321 -3.80 9.94 27.13
CA GLY A 321 -4.73 9.02 26.51
C GLY A 321 -4.91 7.69 27.26
N ALA A 322 -3.88 7.20 27.95
CA ALA A 322 -3.98 5.98 28.75
C ALA A 322 -4.87 6.18 29.99
N ARG A 323 -4.78 7.35 30.65
CA ARG A 323 -5.69 7.72 31.75
C ARG A 323 -7.13 7.87 31.26
N ILE A 324 -7.36 8.45 30.07
CA ILE A 324 -8.69 8.51 29.44
C ILE A 324 -9.26 7.10 29.24
N ALA A 325 -8.49 6.23 28.57
CA ALA A 325 -8.90 4.86 28.29
C ALA A 325 -9.12 4.05 29.59
N ALA A 326 -8.26 4.22 30.60
CA ALA A 326 -8.44 3.57 31.90
C ALA A 326 -9.75 3.99 32.58
N LYS A 327 -10.08 5.29 32.60
CA LYS A 327 -11.36 5.77 33.16
C LYS A 327 -12.55 5.17 32.41
N ILE A 328 -12.53 5.22 31.07
CA ILE A 328 -13.61 4.65 30.25
C ILE A 328 -13.79 3.16 30.52
N LEU A 329 -12.71 2.39 30.60
CA LEU A 329 -12.81 0.93 30.74
C LEU A 329 -13.19 0.48 32.15
N ASN A 330 -12.79 1.23 33.19
CA ASN A 330 -12.95 0.83 34.59
C ASN A 330 -14.14 1.51 35.31
N GLN A 331 -14.71 2.59 34.76
CA GLN A 331 -15.90 3.23 35.32
C GLN A 331 -17.14 2.83 34.54
N GLN A 332 -18.10 2.19 35.21
CA GLN A 332 -19.27 1.57 34.57
C GLN A 332 -20.11 2.57 33.77
N ASP A 333 -20.27 3.81 34.25
CA ASP A 333 -21.05 4.84 33.57
C ASP A 333 -20.39 5.28 32.26
N LEU A 334 -19.08 5.53 32.27
CA LEU A 334 -18.32 5.88 31.06
C LEU A 334 -18.26 4.70 30.09
N ARG A 335 -18.04 3.48 30.59
CA ARG A 335 -18.02 2.26 29.79
C ARG A 335 -19.34 2.06 29.05
N SER A 336 -20.46 2.27 29.75
CA SER A 336 -21.81 2.12 29.18
C SER A 336 -22.09 3.13 28.07
N VAL A 337 -21.60 4.37 28.20
CA VAL A 337 -21.66 5.37 27.12
C VAL A 337 -20.80 4.92 25.94
N TRP A 338 -19.54 4.55 26.20
CA TRP A 338 -18.60 4.14 25.16
C TRP A 338 -19.11 2.95 24.32
N LEU A 339 -19.69 1.93 24.96
CA LEU A 339 -20.25 0.77 24.25
C LEU A 339 -21.38 1.17 23.29
N LYS A 340 -22.25 2.10 23.69
CA LYS A 340 -23.30 2.63 22.82
C LYS A 340 -22.71 3.41 21.65
N GLU A 341 -21.70 4.25 21.89
CA GLU A 341 -21.05 5.04 20.84
C GLU A 341 -20.31 4.17 19.82
N VAL A 342 -19.59 3.15 20.28
CA VAL A 342 -18.91 2.19 19.40
C VAL A 342 -19.91 1.45 18.52
N LYS A 343 -21.02 0.99 19.10
CA LYS A 343 -22.11 0.38 18.32
C LYS A 343 -22.67 1.35 17.29
N GLN A 344 -22.95 2.60 17.65
CA GLN A 344 -23.45 3.63 16.72
C GLN A 344 -22.48 3.87 15.56
N MET A 345 -21.16 3.93 15.83
CA MET A 345 -20.15 4.07 14.78
C MET A 345 -20.15 2.88 13.82
N ALA A 346 -20.25 1.66 14.34
CA ALA A 346 -20.33 0.44 13.53
C ALA A 346 -21.63 0.39 12.69
N ASP A 347 -22.78 0.64 13.31
CA ASP A 347 -24.10 0.68 12.65
C ASP A 347 -24.12 1.68 11.48
N ARG A 348 -23.49 2.85 11.64
CA ARG A 348 -23.36 3.84 10.56
C ARG A 348 -22.54 3.28 9.40
N ILE A 349 -21.40 2.65 9.67
CA ILE A 349 -20.55 2.05 8.64
C ILE A 349 -21.30 0.94 7.88
N ILE A 350 -22.01 0.07 8.60
CA ILE A 350 -22.86 -0.99 8.04
C ILE A 350 -23.94 -0.38 7.14
N THR A 351 -24.61 0.68 7.62
CA THR A 351 -25.63 1.40 6.84
C THR A 351 -25.06 1.98 5.55
N MET A 352 -23.86 2.58 5.59
CA MET A 352 -23.21 3.11 4.39
C MET A 352 -22.83 2.03 3.38
N ARG A 353 -22.41 0.84 3.85
CA ARG A 353 -22.14 -0.32 2.99
C ARG A 353 -23.43 -0.75 2.27
N GLN A 354 -24.52 -0.91 3.01
CA GLN A 354 -25.81 -1.29 2.45
C GLN A 354 -26.31 -0.27 1.41
N GLN A 355 -26.29 1.01 1.77
CA GLN A 355 -26.68 2.08 0.84
C GLN A 355 -25.82 2.11 -0.43
N LEU A 356 -24.52 1.82 -0.34
CA LEU A 356 -23.64 1.76 -1.50
C LEU A 356 -24.04 0.62 -2.44
N VAL A 357 -24.31 -0.57 -1.90
CA VAL A 357 -24.80 -1.72 -2.69
C VAL A 357 -26.15 -1.40 -3.33
N ASP A 358 -27.08 -0.80 -2.58
CA ASP A 358 -28.41 -0.47 -3.07
C ASP A 358 -28.37 0.59 -4.18
N ASN A 359 -27.53 1.62 -4.03
CA ASN A 359 -27.34 2.64 -5.06
C ASN A 359 -26.65 2.08 -6.31
N LEU A 360 -25.71 1.14 -6.17
CA LEU A 360 -25.10 0.45 -7.31
C LEU A 360 -26.14 -0.37 -8.11
N LYS A 361 -27.08 -1.02 -7.40
CA LYS A 361 -28.22 -1.72 -8.02
C LYS A 361 -29.17 -0.75 -8.70
N LYS A 362 -29.52 0.37 -8.05
CA LYS A 362 -30.38 1.43 -8.63
C LYS A 362 -29.79 2.04 -9.89
N ASN A 363 -28.47 2.18 -9.96
CA ASN A 363 -27.75 2.63 -11.17
C ASN A 363 -27.69 1.56 -12.27
N GLY A 364 -28.31 0.39 -12.09
CA GLY A 364 -28.40 -0.66 -13.11
C GLY A 364 -27.20 -1.62 -13.16
N SER A 365 -26.32 -1.64 -12.14
CA SER A 365 -25.19 -2.57 -12.12
C SER A 365 -25.64 -4.02 -12.11
N LYS A 366 -25.12 -4.83 -13.04
CA LYS A 366 -25.35 -6.27 -13.12
C LYS A 366 -24.30 -7.10 -12.37
N LYS A 367 -23.23 -6.46 -11.88
CA LYS A 367 -22.19 -7.13 -11.09
C LYS A 367 -22.74 -7.44 -9.69
N ASN A 368 -22.34 -8.57 -9.12
CA ASN A 368 -22.58 -8.85 -7.70
C ASN A 368 -21.68 -7.96 -6.82
N TRP A 369 -22.29 -7.17 -5.95
CA TRP A 369 -21.61 -6.27 -4.99
C TRP A 369 -21.79 -6.69 -3.53
N GLN A 370 -22.32 -7.89 -3.29
CA GLN A 370 -22.62 -8.41 -1.95
C GLN A 370 -21.39 -8.42 -1.03
N HIS A 371 -20.19 -8.57 -1.57
CA HIS A 371 -18.95 -8.50 -0.81
C HIS A 371 -18.76 -7.17 -0.05
N ILE A 372 -19.36 -6.06 -0.49
CA ILE A 372 -19.29 -4.78 0.23
C ILE A 372 -20.00 -4.87 1.58
N THR A 373 -21.11 -5.59 1.66
CA THR A 373 -21.91 -5.81 2.88
C THR A 373 -21.45 -7.03 3.68
N ASP A 374 -20.82 -8.03 3.03
CA ASP A 374 -20.22 -9.17 3.72
C ASP A 374 -18.89 -8.79 4.41
N GLN A 375 -18.19 -7.79 3.87
CA GLN A 375 -17.03 -7.19 4.50
C GLN A 375 -17.42 -6.30 5.70
N ILE A 376 -16.58 -6.27 6.72
CA ILE A 376 -16.78 -5.61 8.01
C ILE A 376 -15.74 -4.52 8.29
N GLY A 377 -16.03 -3.65 9.26
CA GLY A 377 -15.12 -2.62 9.74
C GLY A 377 -14.94 -1.45 8.79
N MET A 378 -13.86 -0.69 8.95
CA MET A 378 -13.70 0.60 8.27
C MET A 378 -13.37 0.50 6.79
N PHE A 379 -12.75 -0.60 6.35
CA PHE A 379 -12.20 -0.70 4.99
C PHE A 379 -12.96 -1.70 4.14
N CYS A 380 -13.03 -1.42 2.85
CA CYS A 380 -13.63 -2.29 1.85
C CYS A 380 -12.67 -2.42 0.66
N PHE A 381 -12.34 -3.65 0.30
CA PHE A 381 -11.75 -3.94 -1.01
C PHE A 381 -12.88 -4.04 -2.04
N THR A 382 -12.99 -3.00 -2.87
CA THR A 382 -14.10 -2.86 -3.85
C THR A 382 -14.02 -3.87 -4.99
N GLY A 383 -12.84 -4.45 -5.25
CA GLY A 383 -12.56 -5.27 -6.42
C GLY A 383 -12.32 -4.43 -7.69
N LEU A 384 -12.13 -3.12 -7.56
CA LEU A 384 -11.66 -2.25 -8.64
C LEU A 384 -10.17 -2.43 -8.86
N ASN A 385 -9.75 -2.48 -10.12
CA ASN A 385 -8.33 -2.54 -10.45
C ASN A 385 -7.69 -1.14 -10.45
N GLN A 386 -6.36 -1.08 -10.57
CA GLN A 386 -5.61 0.17 -10.57
C GLN A 386 -6.10 1.20 -11.60
N GLN A 387 -6.41 0.78 -12.83
CA GLN A 387 -6.89 1.71 -13.87
C GLN A 387 -8.25 2.32 -13.51
N GLN A 388 -9.14 1.51 -12.92
CA GLN A 388 -10.44 1.99 -12.45
C GLN A 388 -10.27 2.95 -11.26
N SER A 389 -9.38 2.63 -10.31
CA SER A 389 -9.07 3.50 -9.17
C SER A 389 -8.48 4.84 -9.62
N GLU A 390 -7.53 4.83 -10.57
CA GLU A 390 -6.92 6.06 -11.11
C GLU A 390 -7.95 6.93 -11.85
N ARG A 391 -8.91 6.31 -12.55
CA ARG A 391 -10.01 7.03 -13.20
C ARG A 391 -11.03 7.58 -12.21
N LEU A 392 -11.36 6.87 -11.13
CA LEU A 392 -12.19 7.42 -10.06
C LEU A 392 -11.60 8.72 -9.48
N ILE A 393 -10.28 8.74 -9.28
CA ILE A 393 -9.58 9.95 -8.84
C ILE A 393 -9.68 11.04 -9.90
N LYS A 394 -9.33 10.73 -11.15
CA LYS A 394 -9.20 11.72 -12.22
C LYS A 394 -10.55 12.27 -12.71
N ASP A 395 -11.51 11.39 -12.95
CA ASP A 395 -12.76 11.71 -13.65
C ASP A 395 -13.87 12.10 -12.64
N PHE A 396 -13.78 11.66 -11.38
CA PHE A 396 -14.81 11.85 -10.36
C PHE A 396 -14.31 12.48 -9.05
N SER A 397 -13.02 12.82 -8.92
CA SER A 397 -12.45 13.35 -7.67
C SER A 397 -12.71 12.44 -6.45
N VAL A 398 -12.77 11.12 -6.66
CA VAL A 398 -12.93 10.11 -5.60
C VAL A 398 -11.56 9.56 -5.26
N TYR A 399 -11.03 9.94 -4.10
CA TYR A 399 -9.67 9.65 -3.66
C TYR A 399 -9.61 8.34 -2.87
N LEU A 400 -9.02 7.31 -3.46
CA LEU A 400 -8.86 5.96 -2.90
C LEU A 400 -7.45 5.41 -3.20
N THR A 401 -7.08 4.27 -2.62
CA THR A 401 -5.78 3.65 -2.93
C THR A 401 -5.83 2.89 -4.25
N LYS A 402 -4.67 2.71 -4.87
CA LYS A 402 -4.53 2.11 -6.22
C LYS A 402 -5.01 0.65 -6.29
N ASP A 403 -4.99 -0.06 -5.17
CA ASP A 403 -5.48 -1.44 -5.04
C ASP A 403 -7.00 -1.55 -4.88
N GLY A 404 -7.73 -0.42 -4.92
CA GLY A 404 -9.19 -0.40 -4.83
C GLY A 404 -9.73 -0.47 -3.41
N ARG A 405 -8.90 -0.28 -2.37
CA ARG A 405 -9.36 -0.05 -0.99
C ARG A 405 -10.10 1.28 -0.89
N ILE A 406 -11.26 1.26 -0.26
CA ILE A 406 -11.95 2.46 0.21
C ILE A 406 -12.13 2.41 1.73
N SER A 407 -12.13 3.59 2.34
CA SER A 407 -12.55 3.80 3.73
C SER A 407 -14.03 4.13 3.76
N MET A 408 -14.85 3.24 4.32
CA MET A 408 -16.28 3.45 4.53
C MET A 408 -16.57 4.58 5.53
N ALA A 409 -15.56 4.99 6.31
CA ALA A 409 -15.65 6.19 7.15
C ALA A 409 -15.81 7.48 6.32
N GLY A 410 -15.29 7.53 5.09
CA GLY A 410 -15.44 8.69 4.20
C GLY A 410 -16.75 8.70 3.39
N VAL A 411 -17.52 7.61 3.44
CA VAL A 411 -18.82 7.50 2.78
C VAL A 411 -19.90 8.06 3.70
N THR A 412 -20.75 8.94 3.18
CA THR A 412 -21.81 9.63 3.90
C THR A 412 -23.13 9.55 3.15
N SER A 413 -24.26 9.79 3.83
CA SER A 413 -25.59 9.80 3.20
C SER A 413 -25.66 10.75 1.98
N LYS A 414 -24.89 11.83 2.00
CA LYS A 414 -24.85 12.87 0.96
C LYS A 414 -23.98 12.49 -0.24
N ASN A 415 -22.95 11.67 -0.06
CA ASN A 415 -21.99 11.35 -1.12
C ASN A 415 -22.13 9.92 -1.68
N ASN A 416 -22.89 9.05 -0.99
CA ASN A 416 -23.02 7.64 -1.31
C ASN A 416 -23.56 7.41 -2.73
N ALA A 417 -24.62 8.11 -3.13
CA ALA A 417 -25.19 8.00 -4.48
C ALA A 417 -24.21 8.43 -5.58
N TYR A 418 -23.44 9.50 -5.34
CA TYR A 418 -22.40 9.96 -6.28
C TYR A 418 -21.27 8.93 -6.41
N LEU A 419 -20.82 8.35 -5.29
CA LEU A 419 -19.83 7.27 -5.28
C LEU A 419 -20.32 6.04 -6.04
N ALA A 420 -21.55 5.60 -5.78
CA ALA A 420 -22.16 4.48 -6.48
C ALA A 420 -22.22 4.71 -8.00
N ASN A 421 -22.56 5.93 -8.43
CA ASN A 421 -22.56 6.31 -9.84
C ASN A 421 -21.15 6.24 -10.44
N ALA A 422 -20.17 6.85 -9.77
CA ALA A 422 -18.77 6.82 -10.22
C ALA A 422 -18.23 5.38 -10.36
N ILE A 423 -18.52 4.51 -9.38
CA ILE A 423 -18.14 3.09 -9.44
C ILE A 423 -18.87 2.36 -10.57
N HIS A 424 -20.17 2.63 -10.79
CA HIS A 424 -20.93 2.02 -11.87
C HIS A 424 -20.33 2.35 -13.26
N GLU A 425 -19.99 3.61 -13.50
CA GLU A 425 -19.35 4.07 -14.75
C GLU A 425 -18.04 3.34 -15.06
N MET A 426 -17.26 2.99 -14.04
CA MET A 426 -16.02 2.22 -14.22
C MET A 426 -16.24 0.79 -14.71
N ASN A 427 -17.45 0.24 -14.55
CA ASN A 427 -17.80 -1.11 -14.97
C ASN A 427 -18.41 -1.15 -16.38
N LEU A 428 -19.11 -0.09 -16.80
CA LEU A 428 -19.63 0.04 -18.18
C LEU A 428 -18.51 0.14 -19.21
N TYR A 429 -17.35 0.71 -18.84
CA TYR A 429 -16.20 0.81 -19.72
C TYR A 429 -15.57 -0.53 -20.13
N ARG A 430 -15.84 -1.64 -19.42
CA ARG A 430 -15.48 -2.98 -19.92
C ARG A 430 -16.34 -3.43 -21.11
N LEU A 431 -17.52 -2.82 -21.30
CA LEU A 431 -18.47 -3.16 -22.36
C LEU A 431 -18.36 -2.24 -23.58
N VAL A 432 -17.70 -1.08 -23.45
CA VAL A 432 -17.45 -0.16 -24.57
C VAL A 432 -15.99 -0.27 -25.00
N ARG A 433 -15.69 -1.24 -25.90
CA ARG A 433 -14.71 -0.93 -26.97
C ARG A 433 -15.23 0.35 -27.63
N PRO A 434 -14.38 1.31 -28.06
CA PRO A 434 -14.88 2.45 -28.80
C PRO A 434 -15.51 1.94 -30.10
N SER A 435 -16.82 1.72 -30.09
CA SER A 435 -17.63 1.59 -31.28
C SER A 435 -17.61 2.97 -31.91
N SER A 436 -17.05 3.04 -33.12
CA SER A 436 -17.42 3.82 -34.32
C SER A 436 -18.21 5.15 -34.26
N PHE A 437 -18.70 5.63 -33.12
CA PHE A 437 -19.58 6.80 -33.01
C PHE A 437 -18.82 8.12 -32.88
N LEU A 438 -17.53 8.11 -32.50
CA LEU A 438 -16.69 9.32 -32.46
C LEU A 438 -15.93 9.61 -33.77
N LEU A 439 -16.04 8.76 -34.79
CA LEU A 439 -15.38 8.95 -36.09
C LEU A 439 -16.27 9.63 -37.16
N SER A 440 -17.57 9.82 -36.89
CA SER A 440 -18.48 10.49 -37.83
C SER A 440 -18.43 12.02 -37.77
N ILE A 441 -17.77 12.62 -36.77
CA ILE A 441 -17.72 14.09 -36.60
C ILE A 441 -16.42 14.70 -37.19
N ILE A 442 -15.47 13.90 -37.67
CA ILE A 442 -14.19 14.38 -38.27
C ILE A 442 -14.02 13.90 -39.72
N ARG A 443 -15.10 13.83 -40.50
CA ARG A 443 -15.03 13.69 -41.96
C ARG A 443 -15.93 14.69 -42.65
N TYR A 444 -15.58 15.96 -42.50
CA TYR A 444 -15.92 16.98 -43.48
C TYR A 444 -14.65 17.75 -43.79
N ASN A 445 -14.40 17.95 -45.09
CA ASN A 445 -13.19 18.51 -45.71
C ASN A 445 -12.00 17.55 -45.81
N HIS A 446 -11.87 16.87 -46.94
CA HIS A 446 -10.90 17.30 -47.94
C HIS A 446 -11.24 16.69 -49.31
N ARG A 447 -11.21 17.57 -50.32
CA ARG A 447 -11.50 17.28 -51.73
C ARG A 447 -10.38 16.44 -52.36
N THR A 448 -10.81 15.60 -53.29
CA THR A 448 -10.10 14.77 -54.27
C THR A 448 -9.24 15.57 -55.26
N ILE A 449 -8.04 15.07 -55.61
CA ILE A 449 -7.45 15.10 -56.97
C ILE A 449 -6.63 13.78 -57.17
N PRO A 450 -6.77 13.02 -58.28
CA PRO A 450 -6.13 11.70 -58.48
C PRO A 450 -5.06 11.62 -59.61
N TYR A 451 -4.41 10.43 -59.67
CA TYR A 451 -3.65 9.75 -60.77
C TYR A 451 -2.10 9.85 -60.81
N PRO A 452 -1.38 8.90 -61.47
CA PRO A 452 -1.68 7.48 -61.75
C PRO A 452 -0.51 6.49 -61.48
N ASP A 453 -0.88 5.22 -61.63
CA ASP A 453 -0.24 3.90 -61.66
C ASP A 453 0.91 3.70 -62.69
N ILE A 454 1.94 2.90 -62.37
CA ILE A 454 2.83 2.20 -63.34
C ILE A 454 3.29 0.84 -62.75
N THR A 455 3.23 -0.18 -63.61
CA THR A 455 3.35 -1.63 -63.45
C THR A 455 4.77 -2.21 -63.72
N HIS A 456 5.16 -3.26 -62.96
CA HIS A 456 5.95 -4.51 -63.26
C HIS A 456 7.26 -4.51 -64.13
N PRO A 457 8.08 -5.60 -64.23
CA PRO A 457 8.32 -6.81 -63.40
C PRO A 457 9.82 -7.23 -63.19
N GLU A 458 9.98 -8.27 -62.36
CA GLU A 458 11.03 -9.31 -62.17
C GLU A 458 12.34 -9.35 -63.00
N GLN A 459 13.46 -9.65 -62.32
CA GLN A 459 14.54 -10.53 -62.82
C GLN A 459 15.21 -11.33 -61.68
N THR A 460 15.38 -12.64 -61.92
CA THR A 460 15.99 -13.68 -61.06
C THR A 460 17.36 -14.07 -61.60
N ILE A 461 18.37 -14.29 -60.75
CA ILE A 461 19.67 -14.90 -61.10
C ILE A 461 20.12 -15.87 -59.98
N HIS A 462 20.40 -17.13 -60.34
CA HIS A 462 21.18 -18.16 -59.59
C HIS A 462 22.68 -18.03 -59.97
N ILE A 463 23.72 -18.44 -59.23
CA ILE A 463 24.18 -19.80 -58.80
C ILE A 463 25.28 -19.65 -57.65
N PRO A 464 26.09 -20.66 -57.17
CA PRO A 464 25.99 -21.34 -55.87
C PRO A 464 27.24 -21.33 -54.92
N GLU A 465 27.01 -21.89 -53.70
CA GLU A 465 27.86 -22.67 -52.75
C GLU A 465 29.30 -22.25 -52.32
N THR A 466 29.53 -22.11 -51.00
CA THR A 466 30.34 -23.05 -50.16
C THR A 466 30.47 -22.63 -48.67
N HIS A 467 30.32 -23.64 -47.81
CA HIS A 467 30.82 -23.94 -46.44
C HIS A 467 30.79 -22.96 -45.23
N GLU A 468 30.08 -23.47 -44.21
CA GLU A 468 30.42 -23.62 -42.77
C GLU A 468 30.20 -22.55 -41.68
N GLU A 469 29.41 -23.01 -40.69
CA GLU A 469 29.43 -22.75 -39.24
C GLU A 469 29.05 -21.38 -38.64
N LYS A 470 27.80 -21.29 -38.16
CA LYS A 470 27.42 -21.26 -36.72
C LYS A 470 25.94 -20.92 -36.58
N LEU A 471 25.21 -21.71 -35.79
CA LEU A 471 23.80 -21.50 -35.47
C LEU A 471 23.60 -20.16 -34.73
N ALA A 472 23.31 -19.10 -35.47
CA ALA A 472 22.74 -17.87 -34.94
C ALA A 472 21.23 -17.90 -35.21
N LEU A 473 20.44 -17.95 -34.13
CA LEU A 473 18.99 -17.74 -34.19
C LEU A 473 18.70 -16.47 -35.01
N PRO A 474 17.76 -16.49 -35.96
CA PRO A 474 17.54 -15.36 -36.85
C PRO A 474 17.10 -14.14 -36.03
N LEU A 475 17.93 -13.09 -36.07
CA LEU A 475 17.53 -11.74 -35.69
C LEU A 475 16.40 -11.33 -36.62
N GLU A 476 15.17 -11.42 -36.12
CA GLU A 476 13.99 -10.89 -36.78
C GLU A 476 14.24 -9.41 -37.10
N ARG A 477 14.41 -9.13 -38.39
CA ARG A 477 14.51 -7.76 -38.89
C ARG A 477 13.08 -7.21 -38.97
N PRO A 478 12.76 -6.12 -38.25
CA PRO A 478 11.49 -5.44 -38.45
C PRO A 478 11.43 -4.87 -39.88
N ARG A 479 10.37 -5.20 -40.62
CA ARG A 479 9.96 -4.44 -41.80
C ARG A 479 9.16 -3.24 -41.30
N PHE A 480 9.31 -2.11 -41.98
CA PHE A 480 8.92 -0.75 -41.56
C PHE A 480 9.94 -0.05 -40.65
N ILE A 481 11.03 0.37 -41.29
CA ILE A 481 11.74 1.61 -40.94
C ILE A 481 10.85 2.76 -41.44
N ASP A 482 10.79 3.85 -40.68
CA ASP A 482 9.98 5.09 -40.84
C ASP A 482 8.81 5.13 -39.83
N GLU A 483 8.87 5.82 -38.69
CA GLU A 483 9.50 7.11 -38.39
C GLU A 483 10.39 7.03 -37.12
N TYR A 484 11.51 7.77 -37.15
CA TYR A 484 12.46 8.04 -36.05
C TYR A 484 13.47 6.93 -35.70
N SER A 485 14.22 6.47 -36.70
CA SER A 485 15.60 5.98 -36.50
C SER A 485 16.53 7.17 -36.30
N LEU A 486 17.23 7.23 -35.16
CA LEU A 486 18.30 8.19 -34.94
C LEU A 486 19.61 7.41 -34.79
N ILE A 487 20.41 7.42 -35.85
CA ILE A 487 21.78 6.89 -35.88
C ILE A 487 22.65 7.72 -34.91
N GLY A 488 23.40 7.04 -34.03
CA GLY A 488 24.46 7.58 -33.15
C GLY A 488 23.99 8.46 -31.98
N PRO A 489 24.79 8.71 -30.91
CA PRO A 489 24.31 8.90 -29.52
C PRO A 489 23.49 10.21 -29.27
N PRO A 490 22.84 10.36 -28.09
CA PRO A 490 23.14 9.71 -26.81
C PRO A 490 22.37 8.41 -26.55
N TYR A 491 23.06 7.45 -25.95
CA TYR A 491 22.47 6.25 -25.39
C TYR A 491 21.75 6.56 -24.08
N GLY A 492 20.67 5.82 -23.78
CA GLY A 492 19.97 5.97 -22.51
C GLY A 492 20.82 5.50 -21.33
N ARG A 493 20.39 5.82 -20.11
CA ARG A 493 21.02 5.31 -18.89
C ARG A 493 20.93 3.78 -18.86
N VAL A 494 22.02 3.10 -18.50
CA VAL A 494 22.04 1.64 -18.32
C VAL A 494 21.14 1.30 -17.13
N TYR A 495 19.99 0.68 -17.39
CA TYR A 495 19.10 0.23 -16.32
C TYR A 495 19.59 -1.08 -15.69
N GLU A 496 19.84 -2.08 -16.54
CA GLU A 496 20.31 -3.40 -16.14
C GLU A 496 21.19 -3.98 -17.27
N LYS A 497 22.19 -4.77 -16.90
CA LYS A 497 23.16 -5.38 -17.83
C LYS A 497 22.71 -6.75 -18.36
N ILE A 498 21.45 -7.12 -18.13
CA ILE A 498 20.84 -8.39 -18.53
C ILE A 498 19.58 -8.07 -19.36
N PRO A 499 19.33 -8.74 -20.50
CA PRO A 499 18.14 -8.51 -21.29
C PRO A 499 16.88 -9.03 -20.59
N PHE A 500 15.72 -8.46 -20.93
CA PHE A 500 14.44 -8.84 -20.34
C PHE A 500 13.64 -9.68 -21.32
N LYS A 501 13.32 -10.93 -20.94
CA LYS A 501 12.44 -11.81 -21.73
C LYS A 501 10.98 -11.45 -21.49
N TYR A 502 10.20 -11.27 -22.56
CA TYR A 502 8.77 -11.01 -22.44
C TYR A 502 7.99 -11.63 -23.61
N ARG A 503 6.83 -12.21 -23.32
CA ARG A 503 5.94 -12.76 -24.35
C ARG A 503 5.04 -11.68 -24.92
N VAL A 504 5.27 -11.31 -26.17
CA VAL A 504 4.44 -10.32 -26.87
C VAL A 504 3.21 -10.99 -27.49
N GLU A 505 2.14 -10.23 -27.70
CA GLU A 505 0.86 -10.68 -28.26
C GLU A 505 0.63 -10.04 -29.63
N LYS A 506 0.27 -10.84 -30.64
CA LYS A 506 -0.03 -10.35 -32.00
C LYS A 506 -1.00 -9.16 -31.99
N GLY A 507 -0.64 -8.10 -32.68
CA GLY A 507 -1.41 -6.85 -32.81
C GLY A 507 -1.29 -5.89 -31.63
N ARG A 508 -0.65 -6.28 -30.52
CA ARG A 508 -0.46 -5.41 -29.35
C ARG A 508 0.74 -4.48 -29.54
N ALA A 509 0.56 -3.21 -29.17
CA ALA A 509 1.62 -2.21 -29.15
C ALA A 509 2.34 -2.18 -27.80
N TYR A 510 3.67 -2.14 -27.84
CA TYR A 510 4.57 -2.03 -26.71
C TYR A 510 5.42 -0.78 -26.87
N LEU A 511 5.51 0.04 -25.82
CA LEU A 511 6.32 1.25 -25.81
C LEU A 511 7.61 0.99 -25.05
N TYR A 512 8.70 0.77 -25.77
CA TYR A 512 10.03 0.55 -25.20
C TYR A 512 10.62 1.85 -24.66
N CYS A 513 11.14 1.84 -23.43
CA CYS A 513 11.83 2.97 -22.84
C CYS A 513 13.26 3.09 -23.40
N ALA A 514 13.50 4.11 -24.23
CA ALA A 514 14.83 4.38 -24.81
C ALA A 514 15.78 5.13 -23.86
N CYS A 515 15.25 5.85 -22.87
CA CYS A 515 16.03 6.74 -22.00
C CYS A 515 16.61 6.07 -20.73
N GLY A 516 16.04 4.95 -20.31
CA GLY A 516 16.46 4.21 -19.11
C GLY A 516 15.87 4.70 -17.78
N TRP A 517 14.94 5.66 -17.80
CA TRP A 517 14.37 6.28 -16.59
C TRP A 517 13.01 5.73 -16.14
N ALA A 518 12.35 4.93 -16.97
CA ALA A 518 11.11 4.29 -16.54
C ALA A 518 11.36 3.34 -15.36
N HIS A 519 10.40 3.25 -14.45
CA HIS A 519 10.39 2.25 -13.37
C HIS A 519 9.91 0.89 -13.88
N THR A 520 9.16 0.87 -14.99
CA THR A 520 8.54 -0.32 -15.59
C THR A 520 9.36 -0.93 -16.74
N GLN A 521 10.69 -0.86 -16.64
CA GLN A 521 11.60 -1.36 -17.69
C GLN A 521 11.26 -2.80 -18.08
N PRO A 522 11.33 -3.16 -19.38
CA PRO A 522 11.87 -2.36 -20.49
C PRO A 522 10.89 -1.32 -21.06
N PHE A 523 9.66 -1.24 -20.54
CA PHE A 523 8.60 -0.41 -21.08
C PHE A 523 8.59 1.00 -20.50
N CYS A 524 8.03 1.94 -21.24
CA CYS A 524 7.97 3.34 -20.85
C CYS A 524 6.70 3.63 -20.03
N ASP A 525 6.87 4.26 -18.87
CA ASP A 525 5.80 4.82 -18.02
C ASP A 525 5.77 6.37 -18.03
N GLY A 526 6.62 6.99 -18.85
CA GLY A 526 6.70 8.45 -18.96
C GLY A 526 7.48 9.14 -17.83
N MET A 527 8.15 8.41 -16.95
CA MET A 527 8.94 8.98 -15.83
C MET A 527 9.95 10.05 -16.27
N CYS A 528 10.52 9.94 -17.48
CA CYS A 528 11.41 10.99 -18.00
C CYS A 528 10.81 12.41 -18.03
N LYS A 529 9.48 12.55 -18.06
CA LYS A 529 8.79 13.85 -17.99
C LYS A 529 8.87 14.51 -16.61
N SER A 530 8.96 13.74 -15.52
CA SER A 530 9.17 14.28 -14.18
C SER A 530 10.64 14.61 -13.90
N VAL A 531 11.56 13.89 -14.55
CA VAL A 531 13.01 14.11 -14.41
C VAL A 531 13.50 15.30 -15.24
N TRP A 532 12.98 15.48 -16.46
CA TRP A 532 13.46 16.51 -17.40
C TRP A 532 12.41 17.58 -17.75
N GLY A 533 11.23 17.54 -17.13
CA GLY A 533 10.11 18.42 -17.47
C GLY A 533 9.45 18.08 -18.83
N ASN A 534 8.25 18.61 -19.07
CA ASN A 534 7.49 18.37 -20.31
C ASN A 534 8.17 18.94 -21.58
N HIS A 535 9.11 19.88 -21.42
CA HIS A 535 9.73 20.61 -22.53
C HIS A 535 10.95 19.91 -23.16
N ASP A 536 11.63 19.01 -22.43
CA ASP A 536 12.93 18.46 -22.87
C ASP A 536 12.81 17.09 -23.58
N VAL A 537 11.84 16.26 -23.18
CA VAL A 537 11.52 14.99 -23.90
C VAL A 537 11.06 15.25 -25.35
N ARG A 538 10.51 16.44 -25.63
CA ARG A 538 10.17 16.88 -26.99
C ARG A 538 11.40 17.27 -27.81
N ARG A 539 12.45 17.82 -27.17
CA ARG A 539 13.69 18.32 -27.79
C ARG A 539 14.71 17.23 -28.09
N ASN A 540 14.67 16.10 -27.40
CA ASN A 540 15.56 14.97 -27.70
C ASN A 540 14.79 13.76 -28.27
N PRO A 541 14.53 13.73 -29.59
CA PRO A 541 13.79 12.64 -30.22
C PRO A 541 14.46 11.26 -30.04
N LYS A 542 15.76 11.20 -29.69
CA LYS A 542 16.52 9.96 -29.46
C LYS A 542 16.12 9.22 -28.19
N PHE A 543 15.46 9.90 -27.25
CA PHE A 543 14.98 9.35 -25.97
C PHE A 543 13.47 9.09 -25.95
N ARG A 544 12.78 9.30 -27.07
CA ARG A 544 11.36 8.97 -27.18
C ARG A 544 11.15 7.46 -27.08
N PRO A 545 10.02 7.02 -26.51
CA PRO A 545 9.70 5.61 -26.47
C PRO A 545 9.57 5.04 -27.89
N ILE A 546 10.12 3.86 -28.11
CA ILE A 546 10.02 3.18 -29.41
C ILE A 546 8.78 2.29 -29.38
N LYS A 547 7.84 2.54 -30.29
CA LYS A 547 6.64 1.71 -30.44
C LYS A 547 6.99 0.46 -31.24
N TYR A 548 6.71 -0.70 -30.67
CA TYR A 548 6.78 -1.99 -31.33
C TYR A 548 5.38 -2.61 -31.35
N VAL A 549 4.88 -2.99 -32.52
CA VAL A 549 3.62 -3.74 -32.66
C VAL A 549 3.99 -5.16 -33.01
N ALA A 550 3.59 -6.13 -32.19
CA ALA A 550 3.98 -7.52 -32.42
C ALA A 550 3.19 -8.11 -33.60
N GLU A 551 3.89 -8.64 -34.60
CA GLU A 551 3.26 -9.30 -35.75
C GLU A 551 2.75 -10.71 -35.42
N GLU A 552 3.32 -11.32 -34.38
CA GLU A 552 2.95 -12.63 -33.87
C GLU A 552 3.15 -12.72 -32.36
N THR A 553 2.50 -13.72 -31.74
CA THR A 553 2.61 -13.98 -30.30
C THR A 553 3.83 -14.84 -30.02
N LYS A 554 4.91 -14.26 -29.48
CA LYS A 554 6.18 -14.95 -29.22
C LYS A 554 6.95 -14.36 -28.06
N ASP A 555 7.96 -15.08 -27.58
CA ASP A 555 8.92 -14.53 -26.63
C ASP A 555 9.95 -13.67 -27.35
N VAL A 556 10.19 -12.45 -26.85
CA VAL A 556 11.24 -11.55 -27.35
C VAL A 556 12.14 -11.09 -26.21
N TRP A 557 13.38 -10.73 -26.55
CA TRP A 557 14.38 -10.24 -25.59
C TRP A 557 14.59 -8.74 -25.75
N TRP A 558 14.13 -7.97 -24.79
CA TRP A 558 14.25 -6.51 -24.77
C TRP A 558 15.60 -6.05 -24.23
N CYS A 559 16.12 -4.94 -24.76
CA CYS A 559 17.36 -4.34 -24.29
C CYS A 559 17.16 -3.51 -23.01
N ASN A 560 17.69 -3.94 -21.88
CA ASN A 560 17.70 -3.13 -20.64
C ASN A 560 18.93 -2.22 -20.50
N CYS A 561 20.04 -2.47 -21.18
CA CYS A 561 21.22 -1.61 -21.07
C CYS A 561 21.08 -0.28 -21.83
N LYS A 562 20.13 -0.16 -22.76
CA LYS A 562 19.88 1.02 -23.63
C LYS A 562 21.03 1.35 -24.59
N GLN A 563 22.05 0.50 -24.64
CA GLN A 563 23.23 0.61 -25.49
C GLN A 563 23.13 -0.19 -26.79
N ALA A 564 22.09 -1.01 -26.97
CA ALA A 564 21.90 -1.79 -28.20
C ALA A 564 21.88 -0.88 -29.43
N LYS A 565 22.57 -1.30 -30.49
CA LYS A 565 22.54 -0.68 -31.81
C LYS A 565 21.19 -0.94 -32.50
N LYS A 566 20.61 -2.13 -32.27
CA LYS A 566 19.31 -2.55 -32.83
C LYS A 566 18.20 -2.54 -31.77
N ARG A 567 17.88 -1.35 -31.26
CA ARG A 567 16.72 -1.17 -30.36
C ARG A 567 15.41 -1.58 -31.08
N PRO A 568 14.40 -2.06 -30.34
CA PRO A 568 14.32 -2.16 -28.88
C PRO A 568 14.85 -3.47 -28.29
N PHE A 569 15.29 -4.40 -29.14
CA PHE A 569 15.69 -5.75 -28.74
C PHE A 569 17.16 -5.83 -28.33
N CYS A 570 17.48 -6.88 -27.59
CA CYS A 570 18.85 -7.21 -27.23
C CYS A 570 19.63 -7.69 -28.46
N ASP A 571 20.79 -7.08 -28.71
CA ASP A 571 21.73 -7.46 -29.76
C ASP A 571 23.09 -7.93 -29.18
N GLY A 572 23.14 -8.21 -27.87
CA GLY A 572 24.35 -8.60 -27.18
C GLY A 572 25.23 -7.45 -26.68
N THR A 573 24.94 -6.19 -27.03
CA THR A 573 25.77 -5.03 -26.64
C THR A 573 25.94 -4.88 -25.12
N HIS A 574 25.02 -5.42 -24.31
CA HIS A 574 25.15 -5.44 -22.85
C HIS A 574 26.44 -6.12 -22.36
N LYS A 575 27.05 -7.04 -23.13
CA LYS A 575 28.30 -7.73 -22.78
C LYS A 575 29.56 -6.93 -23.09
N ALA A 576 29.46 -5.82 -23.82
CA ALA A 576 30.63 -5.03 -24.20
C ALA A 576 31.23 -4.31 -22.97
N ASP A 577 32.56 -4.20 -22.93
CA ASP A 577 33.30 -3.64 -21.79
C ASP A 577 32.82 -2.25 -21.37
N PHE A 578 32.50 -1.38 -22.33
CA PHE A 578 32.02 -0.03 -22.05
C PHE A 578 30.64 0.01 -21.36
N VAL A 579 29.83 -1.06 -21.49
CA VAL A 579 28.56 -1.22 -20.76
C VAL A 579 28.80 -1.84 -19.40
N GLN A 580 29.73 -2.80 -19.32
CA GLN A 580 30.11 -3.45 -18.06
C GLN A 580 30.75 -2.47 -17.08
N LYS A 581 31.47 -1.46 -17.57
CA LYS A 581 32.05 -0.37 -16.76
C LYS A 581 31.04 0.71 -16.32
N GLN A 582 29.84 0.76 -16.90
CA GLN A 582 28.81 1.73 -16.49
C GLN A 582 28.05 1.24 -15.25
N GLN A 583 27.62 2.19 -14.41
CA GLN A 583 26.73 1.90 -13.27
C GLN A 583 25.33 1.56 -13.79
N ALA A 584 24.78 0.42 -13.37
CA ALA A 584 23.41 0.04 -13.65
C ALA A 584 22.48 0.63 -12.57
N VAL A 585 21.26 1.03 -12.94
CA VAL A 585 20.29 1.59 -11.97
C VAL A 585 19.79 0.56 -10.98
N LYS A 586 19.67 -0.70 -11.41
CA LYS A 586 19.07 -1.78 -10.61
C LYS A 586 20.05 -2.47 -9.64
N ASN A 587 21.36 -2.20 -9.77
CA ASN A 587 22.41 -2.87 -8.99
C ASN A 587 23.10 -1.93 -8.02
#